data_AF-A0A7V5VNP1-F1
#
_entry.id   AF-A0A7V5VNP1-F1
#
_cell.length_a   1.000
_cell.length_b   1.000
_cell.length_c   1.000
_cell.angle_alpha   90.00
_cell.angle_beta   90.00
_cell.angle_gamma   90.00
#
_symmetry.space_group_name_H-M   'P 1'
#
loop_
_entity.id
_entity.type
_entity.pdbx_description
1 polymer ?
#
loop_
_entity_poly.entity_id
_entity_poly.type
_entity_poly.pdbx_seq_one_letter_code
_entity_poly.pdbx_strand_id
1 'polypeptide(L)' 'MRELSRLDKVVGRRIVDRINWLAAHLDEIKPEALAKDFKGLYKLRVGDYRVIY' A
#
# COMPACT_ATOMS: atom_id res chain seq x y z
N MET A 1 1.36 6.84 10.41
CA MET A 1 0.13 7.67 10.40
C MET A 1 0.39 9.12 10.02
N ARG A 2 1.62 9.64 10.14
CA ARG A 2 1.98 11.03 9.76
C ARG A 2 2.08 11.25 8.24
N GLU A 3 2.17 10.17 7.49
CA GLU A 3 2.34 10.14 6.04
C GLU A 3 0.99 10.33 5.36
N LEU A 4 -0.04 9.64 5.84
CA LEU A 4 -1.42 9.76 5.33
C LEU A 4 -2.02 11.14 5.64
N SER A 5 -1.64 11.77 6.75
CA SER A 5 -2.15 13.10 7.12
C SER A 5 -1.66 14.22 6.20
N ARG A 6 -0.65 13.96 5.36
CA ARG A 6 -0.15 14.91 4.33
C ARG A 6 -0.87 14.76 2.99
N LEU A 7 -1.70 13.73 2.84
CA LEU A 7 -2.43 13.48 1.62
C LEU A 7 -3.78 14.19 1.67
N ASP A 8 -4.30 14.51 0.49
CA ASP A 8 -5.69 14.92 0.36
C ASP A 8 -6.61 13.84 0.97
N LYS A 9 -7.73 14.27 1.57
CA LYS A 9 -8.66 13.38 2.29
C LYS A 9 -9.18 12.25 1.40
N VAL A 10 -9.45 12.53 0.11
CA VAL A 10 -9.95 11.52 -0.84
C VAL A 10 -8.87 10.49 -1.13
N VAL A 11 -7.64 10.95 -1.35
CA VAL A 11 -6.48 10.07 -1.60
C VAL A 11 -6.20 9.20 -0.38
N GLY A 12 -6.13 9.81 0.81
CA GLY A 12 -5.91 9.09 2.06
C GLY A 12 -6.97 8.01 2.30
N ARG A 13 -8.25 8.33 2.03
CA ARG A 13 -9.32 7.35 2.16
C ARG A 13 -9.18 6.17 1.21
N ARG A 14 -8.88 6.42 -0.08
CA ARG A 14 -8.63 5.36 -1.08
C ARG A 14 -7.49 4.45 -0.67
N ILE A 15 -6.42 4.99 -0.12
CA ILE A 15 -5.27 4.21 0.36
C ILE A 15 -5.69 3.32 1.54
N VAL A 16 -6.40 3.86 2.52
CA VAL A 16 -6.88 3.08 3.67
C VAL A 16 -7.81 1.95 3.22
N ASP A 17 -8.78 2.24 2.35
CA ASP A 17 -9.70 1.23 1.85
C ASP A 17 -8.96 0.12 1.07
N ARG A 18 -7.91 0.47 0.32
CA ARG A 18 -7.10 -0.51 -0.41
C ARG A 18 -6.20 -1.34 0.51
N ILE A 19 -5.69 -0.76 1.60
CA ILE A 19 -4.94 -1.50 2.65
C ILE A 19 -5.87 -2.49 3.37
N ASN A 20 -7.08 -2.08 3.72
CA ASN A 20 -8.06 -2.99 4.33
C ASN A 20 -8.42 -4.14 3.39
N TRP A 21 -8.59 -3.86 2.10
CA TRP A 21 -8.79 -4.90 1.10
C TRP A 21 -7.59 -5.85 1.01
N LEU A 22 -6.36 -5.32 1.03
CA LEU A 22 -5.13 -6.13 1.01
C LEU A 22 -5.08 -7.09 2.21
N ALA A 23 -5.37 -6.60 3.41
CA ALA A 23 -5.37 -7.43 4.61
C ALA A 23 -6.39 -8.57 4.54
N ALA A 24 -7.52 -8.36 3.86
CA ALA A 24 -8.56 -9.38 3.70
C ALA A 24 -8.27 -10.40 2.58
N HIS A 25 -7.41 -10.08 1.61
CA HIS A 25 -7.17 -10.91 0.41
C HIS A 25 -5.68 -11.24 0.22
N LEU A 26 -4.88 -11.21 1.30
CA LEU A 26 -3.44 -11.35 1.21
C LEU A 26 -3.02 -12.68 0.58
N ASP A 27 -3.74 -13.76 0.92
CA ASP A 27 -3.50 -15.11 0.41
C ASP A 27 -3.95 -15.30 -1.05
N GLU A 28 -4.80 -14.40 -1.55
CA GLU A 28 -5.35 -14.46 -2.91
C GLU A 28 -4.52 -13.66 -3.92
N ILE A 29 -3.60 -12.83 -3.44
CA ILE A 29 -2.73 -12.03 -4.29
C ILE A 29 -1.29 -12.53 -4.25
N LYS A 30 -0.54 -12.19 -5.30
CA LYS A 30 0.91 -12.32 -5.30
C LYS A 30 1.53 -10.94 -5.04
N PRO A 31 2.08 -10.68 -3.84
CA PRO A 31 2.76 -9.43 -3.54
C PRO A 31 3.95 -9.18 -4.48
N GLU A 32 4.11 -7.95 -4.93
CA GLU A 32 5.26 -7.56 -5.75
C GLU A 32 6.42 -7.15 -4.85
N ALA A 33 7.45 -8.01 -4.79
CA ALA A 33 8.61 -7.80 -3.94
C ALA A 33 9.47 -6.63 -4.45
N LEU A 34 10.02 -5.87 -3.50
CA LEU A 34 11.02 -4.86 -3.77
C LEU A 34 12.44 -5.48 -3.75
N ALA A 35 13.37 -4.82 -4.43
CA ALA A 35 14.75 -5.26 -4.59
C ALA A 35 15.74 -4.37 -3.82
N LYS A 36 17.00 -4.80 -3.79
CA LYS A 36 18.13 -4.10 -3.14
C LYS A 36 17.83 -3.81 -1.67
N ASP A 37 17.91 -2.55 -1.25
CA ASP A 37 17.78 -2.12 0.14
C ASP A 37 16.37 -2.32 0.71
N PHE A 38 15.39 -2.61 -0.15
CA PHE A 38 13.99 -2.89 0.25
C PHE A 38 13.64 -4.39 0.16
N LYS A 39 14.63 -5.27 0.12
CA LYS A 39 14.40 -6.71 0.09
C LYS A 39 13.59 -7.15 1.31
N GLY A 40 12.54 -7.94 1.08
CA GLY A 40 11.62 -8.40 2.13
C GLY A 40 10.40 -7.50 2.31
N LEU A 41 10.37 -6.33 1.66
CA LEU A 41 9.18 -5.48 1.56
C LEU A 41 8.48 -5.67 0.22
N TYR A 42 7.21 -5.32 0.21
CA TYR A 42 6.34 -5.43 -0.94
C TYR A 42 5.69 -4.09 -1.26
N LYS A 43 5.19 -3.93 -2.49
CA LYS A 43 4.47 -2.73 -2.90
C LYS A 43 3.04 -3.01 -3.31
N LEU A 44 2.12 -2.14 -2.89
CA LEU A 44 0.73 -2.08 -3.32
C LEU A 44 0.50 -0.77 -4.07
N ARG A 45 0.06 -0.84 -5.32
CA ARG A 45 -0.26 0.34 -6.12
C ARG A 45 -1.68 0.84 -5.82
N VAL A 46 -1.81 2.13 -5.54
CA VAL A 46 -3.08 2.83 -5.33
C VAL A 46 -3.09 4.12 -6.17
N GLY A 47 -3.53 4.00 -7.43
CA GLY A 47 -3.42 5.10 -8.40
C GLY A 47 -1.97 5.49 -8.66
N ASP A 48 -1.62 6.73 -8.34
CA ASP A 48 -0.26 7.28 -8.45
C ASP A 48 0.61 6.98 -7.23
N TYR A 49 0.01 6.51 -6.13
CA TYR A 49 0.69 6.21 -4.88
C TYR A 49 1.10 4.74 -4.80
N ARG A 50 2.18 4.49 -4.05
CA ARG A 50 2.68 3.15 -3.71
C ARG A 50 2.75 3.04 -2.21
N VAL A 51 2.05 2.06 -1.66
CA VAL A 51 2.15 1.68 -0.25
C VAL A 51 3.22 0.60 -0.16
N ILE A 52 4.25 0.84 0.64
CA ILE A 52 5.29 -0.15 0.94
C ILE A 52 4.96 -0.78 2.29
N TYR A 53 4.94 -2.10 2.36
CA TYR A 53 4.61 -2.88 3.56
C TYR A 53 5.50 -4.11 3.70
#